data_AF-M1EI68-F1
#
_entry.id   AF-M1EI68-F1
#
_cell.length_a   1.000
_cell.length_b   1.000
_cell.length_c   1.000
_cell.angle_alpha   90.00
_cell.angle_beta   90.00
_cell.angle_gamma   90.00
#
_symmetry.space_group_name_H-M   'P 1'
#
loop_
_entity.id
_entity.type
_entity.pdbx_description
1 polymer ?
#
loop_
_entity_poly.entity_id
_entity_poly.type
_entity_poly.pdbx_seq_one_letter_code
_entity_poly.pdbx_strand_id
1 'polypeptide(L)'
;FFAALVAAFVLRSINPFGNSRLVLFYVEYHTPWYLFELFPFILLGVFGGLWGAFFIRANIAWCRRRKSTRFGKYPVLEVIVVAAITAVIAFPNPYTRLNTSELIKELFTDCGPLESSSLCDYRNDMNASKIVDDIPDRPAGLGVYSAIWQLCLALIFKIIMTVFTFGIKVPSGLFIPS
;
A
#
# COMPACT_ATOMS: atom_id res chain seq x y z
N PHE A 1 -10.50 -16.90 -21.46
CA PHE A 1 -9.45 -16.21 -22.25
C PHE A 1 -10.02 -15.10 -23.13
N PHE A 2 -10.87 -15.40 -24.12
CA PHE A 2 -11.43 -14.40 -25.04
C PHE A 2 -12.15 -13.23 -24.33
N ALA A 3 -13.03 -13.52 -23.37
CA ALA A 3 -13.71 -12.46 -22.60
C ALA A 3 -12.74 -11.54 -21.83
N ALA A 4 -11.65 -12.09 -21.28
CA ALA A 4 -10.63 -11.30 -20.60
C ALA A 4 -9.84 -10.43 -21.58
N LEU A 5 -9.56 -10.93 -22.79
CA LEU A 5 -8.91 -10.16 -23.85
C LEU A 5 -9.78 -8.99 -24.30
N VAL A 6 -11.07 -9.23 -24.55
CA VAL A 6 -12.02 -8.17 -24.92
C VAL A 6 -12.14 -7.14 -23.80
N ALA A 7 -12.26 -7.58 -22.54
CA ALA A 7 -12.30 -6.67 -21.40
C ALA A 7 -11.04 -5.81 -21.28
N ALA A 8 -9.84 -6.41 -21.44
CA ALA A 8 -8.58 -5.68 -21.41
C ALA A 8 -8.46 -4.66 -22.56
N PHE A 9 -8.92 -5.01 -23.76
CA PHE A 9 -8.93 -4.11 -24.91
C PHE A 9 -9.89 -2.93 -24.69
N VAL A 10 -11.11 -3.19 -24.22
CA VAL A 10 -12.08 -2.14 -23.90
C VAL A 10 -11.55 -1.21 -22.81
N LEU A 11 -10.96 -1.76 -21.74
CA LEU A 11 -10.38 -0.98 -20.65
C LEU A 11 -9.23 -0.07 -21.15
N ARG A 12 -8.38 -0.59 -22.03
CA ARG A 12 -7.31 0.20 -22.67
C ARG A 12 -7.87 1.33 -23.52
N SER A 13 -8.92 1.07 -24.28
CA SER A 13 -9.56 2.07 -25.15
C SER A 13 -10.27 3.19 -24.36
N ILE A 14 -10.82 2.87 -23.18
CA ILE A 14 -11.43 3.86 -22.28
C ILE A 14 -10.36 4.72 -21.58
N ASN A 15 -9.13 4.20 -21.39
CA ASN A 15 -8.01 4.85 -20.71
C ASN A 15 -8.41 5.54 -19.38
N PRO A 16 -8.95 4.79 -18.40
CA PRO A 16 -9.49 5.37 -17.16
C PRO A 16 -8.43 6.07 -16.29
N PHE A 17 -7.14 5.80 -16.52
CA PHE A 17 -6.03 6.36 -15.76
C PHE A 17 -5.33 7.52 -16.46
N GLY A 18 -5.72 7.87 -17.69
CA GLY A 18 -5.07 8.92 -18.48
C GLY A 18 -3.65 8.60 -18.95
N ASN A 19 -3.00 7.58 -18.38
CA ASN A 19 -1.58 7.27 -18.59
C ASN A 19 -1.27 6.39 -19.81
N SER A 20 -2.26 6.03 -20.65
CA SER A 20 -2.10 5.17 -21.85
C SER A 20 -1.57 3.74 -21.60
N ARG A 21 -1.33 3.38 -20.32
CA ARG A 21 -0.91 2.06 -19.83
C ARG A 21 -2.11 1.32 -19.21
N LEU A 22 -2.06 -0.03 -19.26
CA LEU A 22 -3.14 -0.90 -18.74
C LEU A 22 -3.04 -1.17 -17.23
N VAL A 23 -1.93 -0.82 -16.60
CA VAL A 23 -1.65 -1.11 -15.18
C VAL A 23 -1.48 0.21 -14.43
N LEU A 24 -2.08 0.31 -13.26
CA LEU A 24 -2.05 1.50 -12.40
C LEU A 24 -0.65 1.80 -11.84
N PHE A 25 0.17 0.75 -11.70
CA PHE A 25 1.54 0.79 -11.18
C PHE A 25 2.47 0.28 -12.27
N TYR A 26 3.06 1.19 -13.04
CA TYR A 26 4.09 0.83 -14.02
C TYR A 26 5.44 1.28 -13.47
N VAL A 27 6.38 0.33 -13.37
CA VAL A 27 7.75 0.57 -12.95
C VAL A 27 8.65 0.20 -14.13
N GLU A 28 9.54 1.10 -14.53
CA GLU A 28 10.55 0.82 -15.55
C GLU A 28 11.77 0.17 -14.89
N TYR A 29 11.98 -1.12 -15.15
CA TYR A 29 13.14 -1.85 -14.65
C TYR A 29 14.35 -1.59 -15.54
N HIS A 30 15.29 -0.76 -15.09
CA HIS A 30 16.51 -0.43 -15.83
C HIS A 30 17.70 -1.33 -15.48
N THR A 31 17.64 -2.09 -14.38
CA THR A 31 18.74 -2.94 -13.89
C THR A 31 18.34 -4.40 -13.65
N PRO A 32 19.14 -5.39 -14.10
CA PRO A 32 18.89 -6.79 -13.79
C PRO A 32 19.18 -7.11 -12.30
N TRP A 33 18.49 -8.10 -11.76
CA TRP A 33 18.68 -8.60 -10.39
C TRP A 33 19.99 -9.39 -10.24
N TYR A 34 20.67 -9.22 -9.12
CA TYR A 34 21.86 -10.00 -8.77
C TYR A 34 21.51 -11.19 -7.89
N LEU A 35 22.26 -12.30 -8.00
CA LEU A 35 22.02 -13.53 -7.22
C LEU A 35 22.09 -13.32 -5.69
N PHE A 36 22.84 -12.32 -5.22
CA PHE A 36 22.92 -11.99 -3.80
C PHE A 36 21.62 -11.40 -3.23
N GLU A 37 20.83 -10.72 -4.05
CA GLU A 37 19.52 -10.16 -3.67
C GLU A 37 18.45 -11.25 -3.47
N LEU A 38 18.71 -12.48 -3.93
CA LEU A 38 17.81 -13.60 -3.70
C LEU A 38 17.60 -13.89 -2.20
N PHE A 39 18.64 -13.70 -1.38
CA PHE A 39 18.54 -13.94 0.06
C PHE A 39 17.52 -13.02 0.76
N PRO A 40 17.56 -11.68 0.62
CA PRO A 40 16.52 -10.82 1.17
C PRO A 40 15.14 -11.08 0.55
N PHE A 41 15.03 -11.46 -0.73
CA PHE A 41 13.74 -11.82 -1.33
C PHE A 41 13.12 -13.06 -0.68
N ILE A 42 13.92 -14.09 -0.40
CA ILE A 42 13.44 -15.29 0.31
C ILE A 42 12.97 -14.92 1.72
N LEU A 43 13.74 -14.12 2.45
CA LEU A 43 13.35 -13.65 3.79
C LEU A 43 12.04 -12.87 3.75
N LEU A 44 11.89 -11.93 2.81
CA LEU A 44 10.65 -11.19 2.61
C LEU A 44 9.47 -12.11 2.30
N GLY A 45 9.66 -13.14 1.48
CA GLY A 45 8.65 -14.16 1.21
C GLY A 45 8.23 -14.95 2.46
N VAL A 46 9.19 -15.36 3.29
CA VAL A 46 8.92 -16.06 4.55
C VAL A 46 8.17 -15.16 5.53
N PHE A 47 8.62 -13.92 5.73
CA PHE A 47 7.95 -12.96 6.60
C PHE A 47 6.54 -12.62 6.10
N GLY A 48 6.38 -12.40 4.80
CA GLY A 48 5.07 -12.17 4.17
C GLY A 48 4.12 -13.35 4.35
N GLY A 49 4.62 -14.59 4.19
CA GLY A 49 3.83 -15.80 4.41
C GLY A 49 3.40 -15.98 5.87
N LEU A 50 4.31 -15.76 6.83
CA LEU A 50 4.00 -15.84 8.26
C LEU A 50 2.99 -14.77 8.68
N TRP A 51 3.18 -13.52 8.25
CA TRP A 51 2.25 -12.42 8.50
C TRP A 51 0.90 -12.66 7.85
N GLY A 52 0.86 -13.13 6.61
CA GLY A 52 -0.38 -13.47 5.92
C GLY A 52 -1.14 -14.59 6.62
N ALA A 53 -0.46 -15.64 7.09
CA ALA A 53 -1.07 -16.72 7.85
C ALA A 53 -1.65 -16.22 9.20
N PHE A 54 -0.92 -15.36 9.91
CA PHE A 54 -1.40 -14.71 11.13
C PHE A 54 -2.66 -13.87 10.85
N PHE A 55 -2.61 -13.04 9.81
CA PHE A 55 -3.70 -12.18 9.39
C PHE A 55 -4.97 -12.96 9.04
N ILE A 56 -4.86 -14.03 8.27
CA ILE A 56 -5.99 -14.89 7.91
C ILE A 56 -6.59 -15.52 9.17
N ARG A 57 -5.76 -16.05 10.07
CA ARG A 57 -6.24 -16.65 11.33
C ARG A 57 -6.95 -15.62 12.22
N ALA A 58 -6.40 -14.41 12.35
CA ALA A 58 -7.01 -13.33 13.11
C ALA A 58 -8.37 -12.91 12.52
N ASN A 59 -8.46 -12.76 11.20
CA ASN A 59 -9.73 -12.46 10.52
C ASN A 59 -10.78 -13.54 10.75
N ILE A 60 -10.42 -14.82 10.60
CA ILE A 60 -11.35 -15.94 10.82
C ILE A 60 -11.80 -15.99 12.28
N ALA A 61 -10.88 -15.78 13.23
CA ALA A 61 -11.19 -15.74 14.66
C ALA A 61 -12.16 -14.58 14.97
N TRP A 62 -11.93 -13.40 14.40
CA TRP A 62 -12.81 -12.25 14.53
C TRP A 62 -14.20 -12.50 13.96
N CYS A 63 -14.29 -13.03 12.74
CA CYS A 63 -15.55 -13.43 12.10
C CYS A 63 -16.33 -14.47 12.92
N ARG A 64 -15.62 -15.46 13.49
CA ARG A 64 -16.24 -16.46 14.37
C ARG A 64 -16.77 -15.83 15.66
N ARG A 65 -15.98 -14.95 16.28
CA ARG A 65 -16.40 -14.23 17.51
C ARG A 65 -17.62 -13.37 17.25
N ARG A 66 -17.67 -12.64 16.13
CA ARG A 66 -18.83 -11.84 15.72
C ARG A 66 -20.11 -12.67 15.58
N LYS A 67 -20.03 -13.88 15.01
CA LYS A 67 -21.18 -14.80 14.90
C LYS A 67 -21.69 -15.30 16.25
N SER A 68 -20.80 -15.49 17.22
CA SER A 68 -21.16 -15.96 18.58
C SER A 68 -21.67 -14.84 19.49
N THR A 69 -21.23 -13.60 19.27
CA THR A 69 -21.59 -12.44 20.10
C THR A 69 -22.83 -11.68 19.60
N ARG A 70 -23.46 -10.88 20.48
CA ARG A 70 -24.58 -9.98 20.11
C ARG A 70 -24.21 -8.86 19.13
N PHE A 71 -22.91 -8.65 18.84
CA PHE A 71 -22.45 -7.66 17.86
C PHE A 71 -23.03 -7.88 16.45
N GLY A 72 -23.42 -9.11 16.09
CA GLY A 72 -24.09 -9.40 14.82
C GLY A 72 -25.52 -8.83 14.65
N LYS A 73 -26.16 -8.34 15.73
CA LYS A 73 -27.56 -7.89 15.75
C LYS A 73 -27.76 -6.47 15.20
N TYR A 74 -26.74 -5.61 15.27
CA TYR A 74 -26.78 -4.21 14.80
C TYR A 74 -25.65 -3.90 13.81
N PRO A 75 -25.71 -4.44 12.57
CA PRO A 75 -24.60 -4.31 11.62
C PRO A 75 -24.33 -2.87 11.18
N VAL A 76 -25.37 -2.03 11.08
CA VAL A 76 -25.22 -0.62 10.66
C VAL A 76 -24.48 0.21 11.70
N LEU A 77 -24.83 0.06 12.98
CA LEU A 77 -24.18 0.78 14.07
C LEU A 77 -22.70 0.39 14.19
N GLU A 78 -22.38 -0.89 13.99
CA GLU A 78 -21.00 -1.36 13.96
C GLU A 78 -20.18 -0.70 12.84
N VAL A 79 -20.74 -0.58 11.63
CA VAL A 79 -20.06 0.11 10.52
C VAL A 79 -19.79 1.56 10.87
N ILE A 80 -20.78 2.26 11.42
CA ILE A 80 -20.67 3.68 11.78
C ILE A 80 -19.59 3.87 12.85
N VAL A 81 -19.58 3.03 13.89
CA VAL A 81 -18.59 3.10 14.96
C VAL A 81 -17.18 2.79 14.44
N VAL A 82 -17.02 1.73 13.65
CA VAL A 82 -15.71 1.39 13.07
C VAL A 82 -15.25 2.52 12.15
N ALA A 83 -16.11 3.05 11.28
CA ALA A 83 -15.77 4.16 10.39
C ALA A 83 -15.38 5.43 11.15
N ALA A 84 -16.09 5.78 12.23
CA ALA A 84 -15.74 6.92 13.07
C ALA A 84 -14.39 6.74 13.75
N ILE A 85 -14.12 5.55 14.31
CA ILE A 85 -12.82 5.22 14.90
C ILE A 85 -11.72 5.29 13.85
N THR A 86 -11.94 4.71 12.65
CA THR A 86 -11.00 4.82 11.54
C THR A 86 -10.71 6.26 11.20
N ALA A 87 -11.74 7.11 11.09
CA ALA A 87 -11.57 8.51 10.73
C ALA A 87 -10.76 9.27 11.80
N VAL A 88 -11.07 9.10 13.08
CA VAL A 88 -10.36 9.77 14.18
C VAL A 88 -8.89 9.36 14.24
N ILE A 89 -8.60 8.06 14.06
CA ILE A 89 -7.22 7.54 14.17
C ILE A 89 -6.42 7.75 12.87
N ALA A 90 -7.06 7.71 11.70
CA ALA A 90 -6.39 7.89 10.41
C ALA A 90 -6.14 9.37 10.06
N PHE A 91 -6.93 10.30 10.61
CA PHE A 91 -6.77 11.74 10.36
C PHE A 91 -5.39 12.32 10.74
N PRO A 92 -4.76 11.96 11.88
CA PRO A 92 -3.46 12.52 12.26
C PRO A 92 -2.29 12.04 11.39
N ASN A 93 -2.39 10.91 10.70
CA ASN A 93 -1.30 10.41 9.86
C ASN A 93 -1.57 10.72 8.37
N PRO A 94 -0.70 11.51 7.71
CA PRO A 94 -0.90 11.94 6.32
C PRO A 94 -0.97 10.76 5.34
N TYR A 95 -0.23 9.67 5.59
CA TYR A 95 -0.21 8.48 4.72
C TYR A 95 -1.44 7.58 4.88
N THR A 96 -2.08 7.57 6.06
CA THR A 96 -3.34 6.84 6.25
C THR A 96 -4.54 7.59 5.70
N ARG A 97 -4.42 8.90 5.48
CA ARG A 97 -5.46 9.75 4.89
C ARG A 97 -5.57 9.59 3.37
N LEU A 98 -4.48 9.22 2.71
CA LEU A 98 -4.44 9.00 1.26
C LEU A 98 -5.18 7.70 0.87
N ASN A 99 -5.73 7.70 -0.34
CA ASN A 99 -6.32 6.49 -0.92
C ASN A 99 -5.25 5.42 -1.06
N THR A 100 -5.56 4.15 -0.71
CA THR A 100 -4.57 3.07 -0.74
C THR A 100 -3.91 2.90 -2.11
N SER A 101 -4.67 3.06 -3.20
CA SER A 101 -4.16 3.01 -4.56
C SER A 101 -3.18 4.15 -4.88
N GLU A 102 -3.42 5.32 -4.33
CA GLU A 102 -2.59 6.52 -4.53
C GLU A 102 -1.31 6.42 -3.71
N LEU A 103 -1.41 5.93 -2.47
CA LEU A 103 -0.27 5.62 -1.61
C LEU A 103 0.65 4.56 -2.22
N ILE A 104 0.09 3.47 -2.76
CA ILE A 104 0.88 2.45 -3.45
C ILE A 104 1.57 3.05 -4.66
N LYS A 105 0.87 3.88 -5.45
CA LYS A 105 1.47 4.56 -6.59
C LYS A 105 2.67 5.42 -6.15
N GLU A 106 2.51 6.22 -5.10
CA GLU A 106 3.59 7.06 -4.56
C GLU A 106 4.77 6.22 -4.04
N LEU A 107 4.52 5.04 -3.46
CA LEU A 107 5.57 4.13 -2.98
C LEU A 107 6.37 3.45 -4.11
N PHE A 108 5.74 3.24 -5.28
CA PHE A 108 6.36 2.63 -6.46
C PHE A 108 6.87 3.66 -7.48
N THR A 109 6.69 4.96 -7.22
CA THR A 109 7.16 6.02 -8.12
C THR A 109 8.63 6.32 -7.82
N ASP A 110 9.46 6.34 -8.86
CA ASP A 110 10.86 6.74 -8.72
C ASP A 110 10.98 8.23 -8.38
N CYS A 111 11.80 8.56 -7.39
CA CYS A 111 12.03 9.94 -6.98
C CYS A 111 12.78 10.72 -8.05
N GLY A 112 12.07 11.60 -8.78
CA GLY A 112 12.68 12.51 -9.75
C GLY A 112 13.40 13.71 -9.10
N PRO A 113 14.36 14.35 -9.79
CA PRO A 113 15.12 15.50 -9.27
C PRO A 113 14.31 16.77 -8.98
N LEU A 114 13.02 16.80 -9.35
CA LEU A 114 12.10 17.93 -9.15
C LEU A 114 10.88 17.59 -8.27
N GLU A 115 10.75 16.36 -7.77
CA GLU A 115 9.60 15.97 -6.94
C GLU A 115 9.89 16.09 -5.45
N SER A 116 9.29 17.11 -4.84
CA SER A 116 9.34 17.40 -3.40
C SER A 116 8.29 16.58 -2.64
N SER A 117 8.38 15.26 -2.69
CA SER A 117 7.62 14.38 -1.78
C SER A 117 8.44 14.09 -0.53
N SER A 118 7.81 13.98 0.64
CA SER A 118 8.51 13.69 1.92
C SER A 118 9.20 12.32 1.94
N LEU A 119 8.83 11.40 1.03
CA LEU A 119 9.56 10.14 0.77
C LEU A 119 10.86 10.35 -0.03
N CYS A 120 10.98 11.47 -0.75
CA CYS A 120 12.08 11.79 -1.66
C CYS A 120 13.00 12.90 -1.11
N ASP A 121 12.95 13.17 0.19
CA ASP A 121 13.84 14.13 0.88
C ASP A 121 15.25 13.52 1.06
N TYR A 122 15.92 13.30 -0.06
CA TYR A 122 17.33 12.95 -0.11
C TYR A 122 18.15 14.24 -0.06
N ARG A 123 19.23 14.23 0.72
CA ARG A 123 20.11 15.40 0.84
C ARG A 123 20.69 15.75 -0.54
N ASN A 124 20.20 16.86 -1.11
CA ASN A 124 20.75 17.42 -2.33
C ASN A 124 21.95 18.29 -1.95
N ASP A 125 23.17 17.76 -2.08
CA ASP A 125 24.34 18.63 -2.15
C ASP A 125 24.23 19.43 -3.46
N MET A 126 23.85 20.71 -3.38
CA MET A 126 23.69 21.64 -4.50
C MET A 126 25.03 22.02 -5.16
N ASN A 127 25.86 21.04 -5.52
CA ASN A 127 27.09 21.20 -6.30
C ASN A 127 27.25 20.14 -7.39
N ALA A 128 26.20 19.36 -7.69
CA ALA A 128 26.23 18.37 -8.77
C ALA A 128 25.41 18.85 -9.97
N SER A 129 26.00 19.71 -10.79
CA SER A 129 25.57 20.00 -12.17
C SER A 129 25.84 18.80 -13.10
N LYS A 130 25.28 17.63 -12.77
CA LYS A 130 25.40 16.42 -13.57
C LYS A 130 24.04 15.76 -13.73
N ILE A 131 23.46 16.00 -14.91
CA ILE A 131 22.47 15.12 -15.54
C ILE A 131 23.21 13.81 -15.80
N VAL A 132 23.03 12.82 -14.93
CA VAL A 132 23.50 11.45 -15.14
C VAL A 132 22.39 10.53 -14.66
N ASP A 133 21.93 9.68 -15.59
CA ASP A 133 20.86 8.68 -15.47
C ASP A 133 21.13 7.54 -14.47
N ASP A 134 22.10 7.70 -13.57
CA ASP A 134 22.37 6.80 -12.46
C ASP A 134 22.20 7.61 -11.18
N ILE A 135 21.12 7.36 -10.45
CA ILE A 135 20.89 7.91 -9.11
C ILE A 135 21.88 7.19 -8.19
N PRO A 136 23.01 7.80 -7.78
CA PRO A 136 23.90 7.14 -6.84
C PRO A 136 23.24 7.17 -5.46
N ASP A 137 23.45 6.13 -4.64
CA ASP A 137 22.94 5.98 -3.27
C ASP A 137 23.09 7.29 -2.47
N ARG A 138 22.03 8.11 -2.42
CA ARG A 138 22.03 9.35 -1.66
C ARG A 138 21.71 9.01 -0.20
N PRO A 139 22.46 9.54 0.78
CA PRO A 139 22.12 9.33 2.18
C PRO A 139 20.71 9.87 2.45
N ALA A 140 19.87 9.02 3.03
CA ALA A 140 18.50 9.35 3.40
C ALA A 140 18.49 10.57 4.35
N GLY A 141 17.73 11.61 4.00
CA GLY A 141 17.54 12.76 4.85
C GLY A 141 16.68 12.43 6.07
N LEU A 142 16.63 13.36 7.05
CA LEU A 142 15.79 13.25 8.24
C LEU A 142 14.29 13.08 7.88
N GLY A 143 13.85 13.64 6.74
CA GLY A 143 12.49 13.47 6.21
C GLY A 143 12.13 12.02 5.87
N VAL A 144 13.06 11.26 5.29
CA VAL A 144 12.84 9.85 4.90
C VAL A 144 12.68 8.96 6.13
N TYR A 145 13.49 9.16 7.18
CA TYR A 145 13.33 8.41 8.43
C TYR A 145 11.99 8.68 9.12
N SER A 146 11.52 9.94 9.08
CA SER A 146 10.19 10.29 9.59
C SER A 146 9.09 9.65 8.75
N ALA A 147 9.22 9.64 7.42
CA ALA A 147 8.28 8.98 6.51
C ALA A 147 8.22 7.47 6.73
N ILE A 148 9.37 6.78 6.87
CA ILE A 148 9.43 5.34 7.19
C ILE A 148 8.70 5.05 8.49
N TRP A 149 8.92 5.85 9.54
CA TRP A 149 8.22 5.67 10.81
C TRP A 149 6.71 5.84 10.68
N GLN A 150 6.26 6.88 9.96
CA GLN A 150 4.85 7.13 9.70
C GLN A 150 4.21 6.04 8.84
N LEU A 151 4.94 5.46 7.87
CA LEU A 151 4.53 4.33 7.05
C LEU A 151 4.44 3.03 7.86
N CYS A 152 5.40 2.76 8.75
CA CYS A 152 5.33 1.61 9.66
C CYS A 152 4.12 1.69 10.58
N LEU A 153 3.84 2.87 11.15
CA LEU A 153 2.64 3.11 11.94
C LEU A 153 1.37 2.95 11.09
N ALA A 154 1.37 3.46 9.86
CA ALA A 154 0.27 3.29 8.91
C ALA A 154 0.01 1.81 8.58
N LEU A 155 1.07 1.01 8.40
CA LEU A 155 1.00 -0.42 8.12
C LEU A 155 0.35 -1.17 9.29
N ILE A 156 0.84 -0.96 10.52
CA ILE A 156 0.28 -1.60 11.73
C ILE A 156 -1.19 -1.23 11.88
N PHE A 157 -1.51 0.05 11.73
CA PHE A 157 -2.90 0.53 11.81
C PHE A 157 -3.78 -0.12 10.73
N LYS A 158 -3.33 -0.15 9.47
CA LYS A 158 -4.10 -0.79 8.38
C LYS A 158 -4.30 -2.27 8.65
N ILE A 159 -3.31 -3.01 9.15
CA ILE A 159 -3.45 -4.44 9.50
C ILE A 159 -4.53 -4.61 10.57
N ILE A 160 -4.51 -3.80 11.64
CA ILE A 160 -5.52 -3.89 12.71
C ILE A 160 -6.90 -3.55 12.17
N MET A 161 -7.03 -2.43 11.45
CA MET A 161 -8.34 -1.97 10.95
C MET A 161 -8.92 -2.92 9.91
N THR A 162 -8.08 -3.49 9.04
CA THR A 162 -8.52 -4.45 8.04
C THR A 162 -9.12 -5.72 8.66
N VAL A 163 -8.53 -6.24 9.74
CA VAL A 163 -9.11 -7.37 10.51
C VAL A 163 -10.53 -7.05 10.98
N PHE A 164 -10.77 -5.81 11.43
CA PHE A 164 -12.09 -5.38 11.88
C PHE A 164 -13.06 -5.15 10.71
N THR A 165 -12.60 -4.54 9.62
CA THR A 165 -13.46 -4.17 8.48
C THR A 165 -13.89 -5.35 7.63
N PHE A 166 -13.08 -6.42 7.50
CA PHE A 166 -13.45 -7.58 6.67
C PHE A 166 -14.64 -8.35 7.20
N GLY A 167 -14.86 -8.33 8.51
CA GLY A 167 -16.00 -8.97 9.11
C GLY A 167 -17.33 -8.25 8.88
N ILE A 168 -17.31 -7.03 8.32
CA ILE A 168 -18.46 -6.12 8.20
C ILE A 168 -19.43 -6.55 7.09
N LYS A 169 -20.74 -6.37 7.33
CA LYS A 169 -21.81 -6.67 6.36
C LYS A 169 -21.90 -5.60 5.26
N VAL A 170 -20.80 -5.36 4.55
CA VAL A 170 -20.68 -4.42 3.43
C VAL A 170 -19.93 -5.15 2.30
N PRO A 171 -20.32 -4.98 1.02
CA PRO A 171 -19.55 -5.52 -0.09
C PRO A 171 -18.18 -4.82 -0.14
N SER A 172 -17.12 -5.52 0.25
CA SER A 172 -15.74 -5.01 0.23
C SER A 172 -14.78 -6.05 -0.34
N GLY A 173 -13.79 -5.59 -1.12
CA GLY A 173 -12.71 -6.43 -1.63
C GLY A 173 -11.49 -6.44 -0.71
N LEU A 174 -10.80 -7.59 -0.63
CA LEU A 174 -9.62 -7.82 0.22
C LEU A 174 -8.29 -7.47 -0.47
N PHE A 175 -8.25 -7.44 -1.81
CA PHE A 175 -7.01 -7.53 -2.57
C PHE A 175 -6.07 -6.31 -2.48
N ILE A 176 -6.63 -5.10 -2.38
CA ILE A 176 -5.84 -3.84 -2.34
C ILE A 176 -5.29 -3.52 -0.94
N PRO A 177 -6.03 -3.77 0.16
CA PRO A 177 -5.52 -3.48 1.51
C PRO A 177 -4.68 -4.59 2.17
N SER A 178 -4.57 -5.79 1.58
CA SER A 178 -3.77 -6.93 2.06
C SER A 178 -2.39 -6.98 1.42
#